data_AF-A0A672P0R7-F1
#
_entry.id   AF-A0A672P0R7-F1
#
_cell.length_a   1.000
_cell.length_b   1.000
_cell.length_c   1.000
_cell.angle_alpha   90.00
_cell.angle_beta   90.00
_cell.angle_gamma   90.00
#
_symmetry.space_group_name_H-M   'P 1'
#
loop_
_entity.id
_entity.type
_entity.pdbx_description
1 polymer ?
#
loop_
_entity_poly.entity_id
_entity_poly.type
_entity_poly.pdbx_seq_one_letter_code
_entity_poly.pdbx_strand_id
1 'polypeptide(L)'
;MRLSIFFVLSVQYTVSVNVRLVGGHSRCAGTVEVLHRGQWGTVCDEDWDMADAAVVCRELDCGEPVDVLGAAAFGKGDAQMWTQEIQCRGNESQIHLCAWCVESWTVENL
;
A
#
# COMPACT_ATOMS: atom_id res chain seq x y z
N MET A 1 14.07 35.83 25.49
CA MET A 1 13.91 35.19 24.16
C MET A 1 12.49 34.66 24.09
N ARG A 2 11.64 35.21 23.23
CA ARG A 2 10.25 34.73 23.07
C ARG A 2 10.25 33.69 21.96
N LEU A 3 9.94 32.45 22.28
CA LEU A 3 9.73 31.37 21.32
C LEU A 3 8.27 31.45 20.87
N SER A 4 8.04 32.00 19.68
CA SER A 4 6.71 32.03 19.07
C SER A 4 6.59 30.82 18.12
N ILE A 5 5.84 29.80 18.55
CA ILE A 5 5.48 28.66 17.70
C ILE A 5 4.31 29.11 16.83
N PHE A 6 4.55 29.30 15.53
CA PHE A 6 3.47 29.49 14.55
C PHE A 6 2.99 28.12 14.12
N PHE A 7 1.82 27.69 14.60
CA PHE A 7 1.09 26.58 13.97
C PHE A 7 0.58 27.08 12.62
N VAL A 8 1.36 26.89 11.56
CA VAL A 8 0.85 27.00 10.20
C VAL A 8 -0.10 25.81 10.02
N LEU A 9 -1.42 26.05 10.07
CA LEU A 9 -2.42 25.07 9.66
C LEU A 9 -2.32 24.93 8.13
N SER A 10 -1.27 24.27 7.64
CA SER A 10 -1.28 23.75 6.29
C SER A 10 -2.35 22.67 6.25
N VAL A 11 -3.48 22.95 5.59
CA VAL A 11 -4.31 21.87 5.06
C VAL A 11 -3.43 21.20 4.01
N GLN A 12 -2.62 20.23 4.44
CA GLN A 12 -1.95 19.36 3.50
C GLN A 12 -3.07 18.55 2.86
N TYR A 13 -3.28 18.74 1.56
CA TYR A 13 -4.05 17.79 0.76
C TYR A 13 -3.16 16.54 0.62
N THR A 14 -2.94 15.83 1.73
CA THR A 14 -2.32 14.52 1.68
C THR A 14 -3.33 13.63 0.98
N VAL A 15 -2.98 13.10 -0.19
CA VAL A 15 -3.67 11.93 -0.72
C VAL A 15 -3.48 10.85 0.34
N SER A 16 -4.49 10.66 1.18
CA SER A 16 -4.44 9.67 2.25
C SER A 16 -4.64 8.30 1.60
N VAL A 17 -3.53 7.73 1.16
CA VAL A 17 -3.49 6.31 0.84
C VAL A 17 -3.48 5.59 2.17
N ASN A 18 -4.55 4.85 2.46
CA ASN A 18 -4.63 4.00 3.64
C ASN A 18 -4.47 2.56 3.19
N VAL A 19 -3.80 1.74 4.01
CA VAL A 19 -3.71 0.31 3.79
C VAL A 19 -4.45 -0.44 4.90
N ARG A 20 -5.05 -1.59 4.59
CA ARG A 20 -5.64 -2.51 5.59
C ARG A 20 -5.48 -3.96 5.16
N LEU A 21 -5.49 -4.86 6.13
CA LEU A 21 -5.54 -6.30 5.92
C LEU A 21 -6.95 -6.82 6.22
N VAL A 22 -7.53 -7.60 5.30
CA VAL A 22 -8.88 -8.16 5.43
C VAL A 22 -8.88 -9.67 5.31
N GLY A 23 -9.81 -10.35 5.98
CA GLY A 23 -10.03 -11.79 5.83
C GLY A 23 -9.05 -12.72 6.56
N GLY A 24 -8.04 -12.19 7.25
CA GLY A 24 -7.14 -13.01 8.07
C GLY A 24 -7.56 -13.14 9.54
N HIS A 25 -6.91 -14.06 10.26
CA HIS A 25 -7.22 -14.41 11.64
C HIS A 25 -6.67 -13.40 12.68
N SER A 26 -5.98 -12.34 12.24
CA SER A 26 -5.42 -11.31 13.11
C SER A 26 -5.36 -9.96 12.38
N ARG A 27 -5.08 -8.88 13.10
CA ARG A 27 -4.84 -7.54 12.51
C ARG A 27 -3.63 -7.48 11.57
N CYS A 28 -2.75 -8.48 11.62
CA CYS A 28 -1.49 -8.55 10.86
C CYS A 28 -1.49 -9.69 9.84
N ALA A 29 -2.67 -10.22 9.49
CA ALA A 29 -2.82 -11.23 8.45
C ALA A 29 -4.06 -10.92 7.61
N GLY A 30 -3.97 -11.09 6.30
CA GLY A 30 -5.10 -10.91 5.41
C GLY A 30 -4.69 -10.50 3.99
N THR A 31 -5.69 -10.30 3.15
CA THR A 31 -5.55 -9.66 1.84
C THR A 31 -5.27 -8.17 2.03
N VAL A 32 -4.27 -7.66 1.32
CA VAL A 32 -3.93 -6.23 1.30
C VAL A 32 -4.96 -5.48 0.47
N GLU A 33 -5.58 -4.49 1.10
CA GLU A 33 -6.42 -3.51 0.42
C GLU A 33 -5.84 -2.11 0.62
N VAL A 34 -5.82 -1.33 -0.45
CA VAL A 34 -5.32 0.04 -0.48
C VAL A 34 -6.48 0.98 -0.82
N LEU A 35 -6.60 2.07 -0.07
CA LEU A 35 -7.56 3.14 -0.33
C LEU A 35 -6.95 4.14 -1.30
N HIS A 36 -7.47 4.21 -2.52
CA HIS A 36 -7.08 5.21 -3.51
C HIS A 36 -8.31 5.96 -4.00
N ARG A 37 -8.27 7.30 -3.96
CA ARG A 37 -9.37 8.19 -4.39
C ARG A 37 -10.73 7.86 -3.72
N GLY A 38 -10.71 7.44 -2.46
CA GLY A 38 -11.92 7.14 -1.68
C GLY A 38 -12.53 5.77 -1.97
N GLN A 39 -11.88 4.93 -2.75
CA GLN A 39 -12.30 3.56 -3.05
C GLN A 39 -11.25 2.59 -2.52
N TRP A 40 -11.68 1.45 -1.99
CA TRP A 40 -10.80 0.36 -1.59
C TRP A 40 -10.61 -0.59 -2.76
N GLY A 41 -9.37 -1.02 -2.94
CA GLY A 41 -9.04 -2.04 -3.93
C GLY A 41 -7.92 -2.96 -3.49
N THR A 42 -7.89 -4.17 -4.03
CA THR A 42 -6.80 -5.11 -3.81
C THR A 42 -5.65 -4.84 -4.78
N VAL A 43 -4.44 -5.20 -4.39
CA VAL A 43 -3.26 -5.14 -5.26
C VAL A 43 -3.24 -6.32 -6.25
N CYS A 44 -2.59 -6.14 -7.41
CA CYS A 44 -2.27 -7.27 -8.28
C CYS A 44 -1.30 -8.22 -7.56
N ASP A 45 -1.50 -9.52 -7.77
CA ASP A 45 -0.65 -10.58 -7.20
C ASP A 45 0.59 -10.84 -8.06
N GLU A 46 0.53 -10.50 -9.35
CA GLU A 46 1.69 -10.53 -10.23
C GLU A 46 2.70 -9.49 -9.71
N ASP A 47 3.82 -10.00 -9.18
CA ASP A 47 4.94 -9.27 -8.55
C ASP A 47 4.78 -8.81 -7.09
N TRP A 48 3.71 -9.18 -6.38
CA TRP A 48 3.63 -8.91 -4.94
C TRP A 48 4.63 -9.80 -4.16
N ASP A 49 5.61 -9.17 -3.50
CA ASP A 49 6.71 -9.89 -2.85
C ASP A 49 6.93 -9.53 -1.36
N MET A 50 8.00 -10.07 -0.78
CA MET A 50 8.38 -9.83 0.62
C MET A 50 8.76 -8.37 0.90
N ALA A 51 9.29 -7.65 -0.09
CA ALA A 51 9.62 -6.23 0.05
C ALA A 51 8.35 -5.38 0.13
N ASP A 52 7.33 -5.69 -0.68
CA ASP A 52 6.02 -5.05 -0.60
C ASP A 52 5.34 -5.32 0.75
N ALA A 53 5.35 -6.59 1.17
CA ALA A 53 4.82 -7.00 2.47
C ALA A 53 5.53 -6.30 3.63
N ALA A 54 6.84 -6.09 3.55
CA ALA A 54 7.61 -5.38 4.59
C ALA A 54 7.17 -3.92 4.73
N VAL A 55 6.87 -3.23 3.63
CA VAL A 55 6.35 -1.86 3.68
C VAL A 55 4.98 -1.83 4.35
N VAL A 56 4.07 -2.74 4.00
CA VAL A 56 2.73 -2.81 4.61
C VAL A 56 2.79 -3.17 6.09
N CYS A 57 3.57 -4.19 6.46
CA CYS A 57 3.70 -4.59 7.85
C CYS A 57 4.31 -3.46 8.71
N ARG A 58 5.26 -2.70 8.17
CA ARG A 58 5.80 -1.51 8.84
C ARG A 58 4.75 -0.40 8.98
N GLU A 59 3.99 -0.12 7.92
CA GLU A 59 2.94 0.92 7.94
C GLU A 59 1.82 0.59 8.95
N LEU A 60 1.52 -0.70 9.15
CA LEU A 60 0.50 -1.20 10.07
C LEU A 60 1.02 -1.57 11.48
N ASP A 61 2.31 -1.33 11.76
CA ASP A 61 2.97 -1.69 13.02
C ASP A 61 2.84 -3.19 13.37
N CYS A 62 3.03 -4.04 12.36
CA CYS A 62 2.92 -5.49 12.43
C CYS A 62 4.28 -6.22 12.50
N GLY A 63 5.40 -5.49 12.46
CA GLY A 63 6.75 -6.04 12.46
C GLY A 63 7.22 -6.47 11.07
N GLU A 64 8.06 -7.50 11.00
CA GLU A 64 8.55 -8.07 9.74
C GLU A 64 7.54 -9.08 9.16
N PRO A 65 7.39 -9.15 7.83
CA PRO A 65 6.52 -10.12 7.20
C PRO A 65 7.07 -11.54 7.39
N VAL A 66 6.18 -12.50 7.62
CA VAL A 66 6.54 -13.92 7.83
C VAL A 66 6.34 -14.73 6.56
N ASP A 67 5.33 -14.40 5.77
CA ASP A 67 4.97 -15.11 4.55
C ASP A 67 4.24 -14.19 3.57
N VAL A 68 4.30 -14.52 2.28
CA VAL A 68 3.54 -13.88 1.21
C VAL A 68 2.73 -14.96 0.51
N LEU A 69 1.41 -14.89 0.70
CA LEU A 69 0.48 -15.85 0.14
C LEU A 69 -0.09 -15.29 -1.16
N GLY A 70 -0.17 -16.14 -2.19
CA GLY A 70 -0.73 -15.75 -3.49
C GLY A 70 -2.22 -15.40 -3.45
N ALA A 71 -2.74 -14.97 -4.59
CA ALA A 71 -4.09 -14.47 -4.73
C ALA A 71 -5.15 -15.38 -4.08
N ALA A 72 -6.11 -14.74 -3.41
CA ALA A 72 -7.27 -15.40 -2.77
C ALA A 72 -6.95 -16.37 -1.61
N ALA A 73 -5.74 -16.36 -1.04
CA ALA A 73 -5.43 -17.14 0.18
C ALA A 73 -6.35 -16.83 1.37
N PHE A 74 -6.88 -15.61 1.45
CA PHE A 74 -7.85 -15.17 2.46
C PHE A 74 -9.28 -14.99 1.88
N GLY A 75 -9.55 -15.58 0.72
CA GLY A 75 -10.78 -15.40 -0.04
C GLY A 75 -10.69 -14.26 -1.07
N LYS A 76 -11.62 -14.25 -2.03
CA LYS A 76 -11.76 -13.14 -2.99
C LYS A 76 -12.45 -12.00 -2.24
N GLY A 77 -11.70 -10.96 -1.89
CA GLY A 77 -12.26 -9.75 -1.30
C GLY A 77 -13.32 -9.12 -2.22
N ASP A 78 -14.26 -8.38 -1.63
CA ASP A 78 -15.29 -7.64 -2.38
C ASP A 78 -14.72 -6.36 -3.05
N ALA A 79 -13.48 -5.99 -2.72
CA ALA A 79 -12.81 -4.82 -3.25
C ALA A 79 -12.37 -5.02 -4.71
N GLN A 80 -12.44 -3.95 -5.49
CA GLN A 80 -12.03 -3.94 -6.90
C GLN A 80 -10.50 -4.09 -6.99
N MET A 81 -9.98 -4.89 -7.92
CA MET A 81 -8.52 -4.93 -8.12
C MET A 81 -8.04 -3.60 -8.71
N TRP A 82 -6.98 -3.02 -8.14
CA TRP A 82 -6.29 -1.89 -8.75
C TRP A 82 -5.61 -2.36 -10.04
N THR A 83 -5.74 -1.58 -11.11
CA THR A 83 -5.09 -1.83 -12.41
C THR A 83 -3.64 -1.35 -12.49
N GLN A 84 -3.06 -0.93 -11.37
CA GLN A 84 -1.67 -0.46 -11.29
C GLN A 84 -0.93 -1.33 -10.29
N GLU A 85 0.24 -1.83 -10.69
CA GLU A 85 1.10 -2.67 -9.87
C GLU A 85 1.91 -1.81 -8.90
N ILE A 86 2.10 -2.31 -7.68
CA ILE A 86 2.93 -1.68 -6.65
C ILE A 86 4.21 -2.49 -6.56
N GLN A 87 5.36 -1.82 -6.69
CA GLN A 87 6.68 -2.43 -6.51
C GLN A 87 7.52 -1.61 -5.53
N CYS A 88 7.69 -2.14 -4.34
CA CYS A 88 8.47 -1.57 -3.26
C CYS A 88 9.91 -2.11 -3.28
N ARG A 89 10.86 -1.28 -2.84
CA ARG A 89 12.23 -1.71 -2.51
C ARG A 89 12.31 -2.33 -1.12
N GLY A 90 11.28 -2.14 -0.29
CA GLY A 90 11.19 -2.66 1.09
C GLY A 90 11.64 -1.66 2.15
N ASN A 91 12.17 -0.49 1.76
CA ASN A 91 12.65 0.55 2.68
C ASN A 91 11.74 1.79 2.72
N GLU A 92 10.67 1.80 1.93
CA GLU A 92 9.66 2.85 1.89
C GLU A 92 8.86 2.90 3.19
N SER A 93 8.62 4.08 3.73
CA SER A 93 7.85 4.20 4.98
C SER A 93 6.36 3.93 4.80
N GLN A 94 5.84 4.06 3.58
CA GLN A 94 4.43 3.89 3.26
C GLN A 94 4.27 3.33 1.85
N ILE A 95 3.21 2.56 1.62
CA ILE A 95 2.98 1.86 0.34
C ILE A 95 2.84 2.81 -0.85
N HIS A 96 2.34 4.03 -0.63
CA HIS A 96 2.19 5.03 -1.69
C HIS A 96 3.51 5.61 -2.21
N LEU A 97 4.61 5.40 -1.48
CA LEU A 97 5.96 5.83 -1.85
C LEU A 97 6.69 4.78 -2.68
N CYS A 98 6.13 3.57 -2.79
CA CYS A 98 6.66 2.55 -3.69
C CYS A 98 6.50 2.99 -5.14
N ALA A 99 7.36 2.44 -6.01
CA ALA A 99 7.21 2.68 -7.43
C ALA A 99 5.91 2.03 -7.90
N TRP A 100 5.18 2.73 -8.75
CA TRP A 100 4.05 2.15 -9.47
C TRP A 100 4.62 1.55 -10.74
N CYS A 101 4.54 0.24 -10.90
CA CYS A 101 4.72 -0.35 -12.22
C CYS A 101 3.50 0.10 -13.04
N VAL A 102 3.71 1.15 -13.83
CA VAL A 102 2.86 1.35 -15.00
C VAL A 102 3.11 0.12 -15.85
N GLU A 103 2.07 -0.61 -16.26
CA GLU A 103 2.19 -1.55 -17.38
C GLU A 103 3.05 -0.85 -18.44
N SER A 104 4.25 -1.37 -18.68
CA SER A 104 5.20 -0.79 -19.62
C SER A 104 4.71 -1.08 -21.03
N TRP A 105 3.58 -0.49 -21.39
CA TRP A 105 2.97 -0.51 -22.72
C TRP A 105 2.48 0.89 -23.09
N THR A 106 3.35 1.90 -23.03
CA THR A 106 3.44 3.01 -24.03
C THR A 106 4.68 3.88 -23.79
N VAL A 107 5.89 3.31 -23.74
CA VAL A 107 7.11 4.10 -24.03
C VAL A 107 7.85 3.58 -25.26
N GLU A 108 7.08 3.04 -26.22
CA GLU A 108 7.45 3.11 -27.63
C GLU A 108 6.41 3.99 -28.34
N ASN A 109 6.85 5.19 -28.74
CA ASN A 109 6.23 6.13 -29.70
C ASN A 109 5.42 7.33 -29.16
N LEU A 110 6.11 8.31 -28.56
CA LEU A 110 5.99 9.72 -28.96
C LEU A 110 7.37 10.36 -29.08
#